data_AF-A0A1V5VIS5-F1
#
_entry.id   AF-A0A1V5VIS5-F1
#
_cell.length_a   1.000
_cell.length_b   1.000
_cell.length_c   1.000
_cell.angle_alpha   90.00
_cell.angle_beta   90.00
_cell.angle_gamma   90.00
#
_symmetry.space_group_name_H-M   'P 1'
#
loop_
_entity.id
_entity.type
_entity.pdbx_description
1 polymer ?
#
loop_
_entity_poly.entity_id
_entity_poly.type
_entity_poly.pdbx_seq_one_letter_code
_entity_poly.pdbx_strand_id
1 'polypeptide(L)'
;MAYNKKKIYEQAIEAIEKNNLFFIEDIVAWLPISKATLYEFFPLESDELNNLKNLLNINKTKTKSAIRAKLFKSDKAGELLALYRLICDDDERQKLNQQYIEMRQKHDRELTPEEAKEFAIATLKELTKCDETE
;
A
#
# COMPACT_ATOMS: atom_id res chain seq x y z
N MET A 1 -17.12 17.44 30.71
CA MET A 1 -17.71 16.08 30.75
C MET A 1 -16.57 15.07 30.89
N ALA A 2 -16.46 14.38 32.02
CA ALA A 2 -15.51 13.27 32.15
C ALA A 2 -16.11 12.05 31.43
N TYR A 3 -15.69 11.82 30.20
CA TYR A 3 -16.07 10.61 29.48
C TYR A 3 -15.50 9.38 30.20
N ASN A 4 -16.35 8.37 30.41
CA ASN A 4 -15.91 7.14 31.03
C ASN A 4 -15.11 6.32 30.00
N LYS A 5 -13.78 6.26 30.18
CA LYS A 5 -12.84 5.57 29.28
C LYS A 5 -13.28 4.14 28.96
N LYS A 6 -13.81 3.41 29.95
CA LYS A 6 -14.28 2.03 29.78
C LYS A 6 -15.46 1.93 28.81
N LYS A 7 -16.43 2.85 28.93
CA LYS A 7 -17.61 2.87 28.04
C LYS A 7 -17.22 3.17 26.59
N ILE A 8 -16.27 4.10 26.38
CA ILE A 8 -15.76 4.41 25.04
C ILE A 8 -15.05 3.20 24.43
N TYR A 9 -14.27 2.48 25.22
CA TYR A 9 -13.58 1.28 24.76
C TYR A 9 -14.55 0.17 24.35
N GLU A 10 -15.58 -0.10 25.16
CA GLU A 10 -16.63 -1.07 24.85
C GLU A 10 -17.40 -0.67 23.57
N GLN A 11 -17.76 0.60 23.44
CA GLN A 11 -18.40 1.13 22.22
C GLN A 11 -17.51 0.99 20.98
N ALA A 12 -16.19 1.19 21.13
CA ALA A 12 -15.24 1.02 20.03
C ALA A 12 -15.21 -0.44 19.55
N ILE A 13 -15.13 -1.42 20.47
CA ILE A 13 -15.15 -2.84 20.14
C ILE A 13 -16.45 -3.20 19.43
N GLU A 14 -17.59 -2.79 19.99
CA GLU A 14 -18.91 -3.08 19.42
C GLU A 14 -19.07 -2.49 18.00
N ALA A 15 -18.58 -1.26 17.78
CA ALA A 15 -18.59 -0.62 16.48
C ALA A 15 -17.70 -1.37 15.46
N ILE A 16 -16.51 -1.83 15.88
CA ILE A 16 -15.60 -2.60 15.02
C ILE A 16 -16.24 -3.91 14.57
N GLU A 17 -16.86 -4.64 15.48
CA GLU A 17 -17.45 -5.95 15.18
C GLU A 17 -18.72 -5.84 14.35
N LYS A 18 -19.63 -4.90 14.68
CA LYS A 18 -20.90 -4.75 13.97
C LYS A 18 -20.75 -4.17 12.57
N ASN A 19 -19.89 -3.16 12.41
CA ASN A 19 -19.76 -2.42 11.15
C ASN A 19 -18.55 -2.88 10.32
N ASN A 20 -17.78 -3.87 10.78
CA ASN A 20 -16.60 -4.41 10.10
C ASN A 20 -15.60 -3.30 9.71
N LEU A 21 -15.24 -2.45 10.68
CA LEU A 21 -14.39 -1.29 10.48
C LEU A 21 -12.95 -1.70 10.08
N PHE A 22 -12.25 -0.81 9.35
CA PHE A 22 -10.90 -1.08 8.85
C PHE A 22 -9.86 -0.10 9.40
N PHE A 23 -10.23 1.14 9.66
CA PHE A 23 -9.32 2.18 10.09
C PHE A 23 -9.67 2.73 11.48
N ILE A 24 -8.69 3.34 12.15
CA ILE A 24 -8.92 3.98 13.45
C ILE A 24 -9.79 5.23 13.26
N GLU A 25 -9.64 5.90 12.13
CA GLU A 25 -10.47 7.01 11.69
C GLU A 25 -11.95 6.63 11.66
N ASP A 26 -12.28 5.41 11.20
CA ASP A 26 -13.66 4.92 11.16
C ASP A 26 -14.21 4.74 12.58
N ILE A 27 -13.38 4.27 13.52
CA ILE A 27 -13.75 4.15 14.93
C ILE A 27 -14.06 5.53 15.52
N VAL A 28 -13.21 6.52 15.23
CA VAL A 28 -13.40 7.91 15.68
C VAL A 28 -14.67 8.52 15.10
N ALA A 29 -15.04 8.21 13.86
CA ALA A 29 -16.30 8.69 13.26
C ALA A 29 -17.54 8.11 13.96
N TRP A 30 -17.44 6.89 14.52
CA TRP A 30 -18.52 6.25 15.27
C TRP A 30 -18.61 6.70 16.73
N LEU A 31 -17.52 7.16 17.31
CA LEU A 31 -17.47 7.62 18.69
C LEU A 31 -17.67 9.15 18.75
N PRO A 32 -18.34 9.68 19.77
CA PRO A 32 -18.50 11.13 19.95
C PRO A 32 -17.23 11.77 20.55
N ILE A 33 -16.05 11.44 20.03
CA ILE A 33 -14.74 11.95 20.48
C ILE A 33 -13.88 12.34 19.29
N SER A 34 -12.90 13.22 19.53
CA SER A 34 -11.89 13.54 18.51
C SER A 34 -10.78 12.48 18.49
N LYS A 35 -10.05 12.40 17.36
CA LYS A 35 -8.87 11.53 17.23
C LYS A 35 -7.80 11.84 18.29
N ALA A 36 -7.60 13.12 18.62
CA ALA A 36 -6.66 13.52 19.68
C ALA A 36 -7.09 12.94 21.03
N THR A 37 -8.37 13.06 21.37
CA THR A 37 -8.93 12.55 22.63
C THR A 37 -8.85 11.03 22.72
N LEU A 38 -8.98 10.31 21.59
CA LEU A 38 -8.78 8.86 21.56
C LEU A 38 -7.36 8.48 21.98
N TYR A 39 -6.33 9.14 21.43
CA TYR A 39 -4.94 8.86 21.80
C TYR A 39 -4.56 9.36 23.20
N GLU A 40 -5.23 10.39 23.71
CA GLU A 40 -5.10 10.81 25.11
C GLU A 40 -5.70 9.79 26.08
N PHE A 41 -6.80 9.13 25.69
CA PHE A 41 -7.43 8.10 26.51
C PHE A 41 -6.71 6.77 26.43
N PHE A 42 -6.22 6.41 25.24
CA PHE A 42 -5.49 5.20 24.93
C PHE A 42 -4.15 5.59 24.29
N PRO A 43 -3.09 5.78 25.08
CA PRO A 43 -1.78 6.17 24.58
C PRO A 43 -1.20 5.13 23.61
N LEU A 44 -0.21 5.55 22.81
CA LEU A 44 0.57 4.60 22.01
C LEU A 44 1.14 3.52 22.93
N GLU A 45 1.06 2.26 22.48
CA GLU A 45 1.49 1.06 23.21
C GLU A 45 0.57 0.59 24.36
N SER A 46 -0.60 1.21 24.57
CA SER A 46 -1.57 0.66 25.52
C SER A 46 -2.15 -0.67 25.02
N ASP A 47 -2.44 -1.58 25.95
CA ASP A 47 -3.04 -2.89 25.64
C ASP A 47 -4.39 -2.73 24.93
N GLU A 48 -5.18 -1.73 25.31
CA GLU A 48 -6.46 -1.41 24.69
C GLU A 48 -6.30 -1.01 23.22
N LEU A 49 -5.36 -0.10 22.94
CA LEU A 49 -5.12 0.37 21.58
C LEU A 49 -4.54 -0.73 20.69
N ASN A 50 -3.67 -1.58 21.25
CA ASN A 50 -3.16 -2.77 20.56
C ASN A 50 -4.28 -3.77 20.27
N ASN A 51 -5.21 -3.98 21.21
CA ASN A 51 -6.36 -4.84 20.98
C ASN A 51 -7.29 -4.30 19.87
N LEU A 52 -7.60 -3.00 19.88
CA LEU A 52 -8.40 -2.39 18.80
C LEU A 52 -7.72 -2.54 17.43
N LYS A 53 -6.40 -2.33 17.35
CA LYS A 53 -5.63 -2.57 16.12
C LYS A 53 -5.70 -4.03 15.68
N ASN A 54 -5.62 -4.98 16.61
CA ASN A 54 -5.73 -6.40 16.31
C ASN A 54 -7.12 -6.75 15.76
N LEU A 55 -8.20 -6.24 16.35
CA LEU A 55 -9.56 -6.43 15.84
C LEU A 55 -9.73 -5.87 14.42
N LEU A 56 -9.22 -4.66 14.16
CA LEU A 56 -9.21 -4.09 12.81
C LEU A 56 -8.42 -4.96 11.81
N ASN A 57 -7.28 -5.52 12.24
CA ASN A 57 -6.47 -6.41 11.39
C ASN A 57 -7.17 -7.74 11.11
N ILE A 58 -7.91 -8.29 12.08
CA ILE A 58 -8.74 -9.48 11.88
C ILE A 58 -9.83 -9.19 10.85
N ASN A 59 -10.53 -8.06 10.96
CA ASN A 59 -11.55 -7.63 10.00
C ASN A 59 -10.99 -7.45 8.58
N LYS A 60 -9.82 -6.82 8.45
CA LYS A 60 -9.09 -6.72 7.18
C LYS A 60 -8.77 -8.09 6.60
N THR A 61 -8.25 -9.00 7.42
CA THR A 61 -7.85 -10.35 6.97
C THR A 61 -9.07 -11.16 6.52
N LYS A 62 -10.16 -11.13 7.29
CA LYS A 62 -11.44 -11.77 6.94
C LYS A 62 -11.98 -11.23 5.62
N THR A 63 -12.04 -9.90 5.47
CA THR A 63 -12.54 -9.25 4.26
C THR A 63 -11.67 -9.57 3.04
N LYS A 64 -10.34 -9.55 3.18
CA LYS A 64 -9.40 -9.96 2.10
C LYS A 64 -9.65 -11.40 1.68
N SER A 65 -9.80 -12.32 2.63
CA SER A 65 -10.11 -13.73 2.35
C SER A 65 -11.45 -13.88 1.62
N ALA A 66 -12.48 -13.18 2.09
CA ALA A 66 -13.80 -13.18 1.47
C ALA A 66 -13.78 -12.62 0.03
N ILE A 67 -13.02 -11.54 -0.22
CA ILE A 67 -12.86 -10.98 -1.57
C ILE A 67 -12.17 -11.99 -2.49
N ARG A 68 -11.08 -12.64 -2.05
CA ARG A 68 -10.40 -13.67 -2.86
C ARG A 68 -11.33 -14.83 -3.20
N ALA A 69 -12.12 -15.29 -2.24
CA ALA A 69 -13.11 -16.34 -2.45
C ALA A 69 -14.21 -15.92 -3.45
N LYS A 70 -14.64 -14.64 -3.41
CA LYS A 70 -15.61 -14.10 -4.38
C LYS A 70 -15.00 -13.98 -5.78
N LEU A 71 -13.78 -13.45 -5.90
CA LEU A 71 -13.08 -13.35 -7.19
C LEU A 71 -12.89 -14.72 -7.82
N PHE A 72 -12.53 -15.73 -7.02
CA PHE A 72 -12.36 -17.10 -7.52
C PHE A 72 -13.65 -17.72 -8.05
N LYS A 73 -14.79 -17.42 -7.43
CA LYS A 73 -16.11 -17.92 -7.84
C LYS A 73 -16.75 -17.12 -8.97
N SER A 74 -16.15 -16.00 -9.37
CA SER A 74 -16.73 -15.12 -10.37
C SER A 74 -16.46 -15.62 -11.79
N ASP A 75 -17.44 -15.49 -12.69
CA ASP A 75 -17.28 -15.84 -14.11
C ASP A 75 -16.73 -14.67 -14.95
N LYS A 76 -16.47 -13.52 -14.32
CA LYS A 76 -16.01 -12.34 -15.04
C LYS A 76 -14.50 -12.39 -15.22
N ALA A 77 -14.04 -12.34 -16.46
CA ALA A 77 -12.63 -12.36 -16.82
C ALA A 77 -11.79 -11.32 -16.05
N GLY A 78 -12.34 -10.11 -15.80
CA GLY A 78 -11.65 -9.06 -15.04
C GLY A 78 -11.42 -9.39 -13.56
N GLU A 79 -12.39 -10.05 -12.91
CA GLU A 79 -12.28 -10.45 -11.50
C GLU A 79 -11.29 -11.61 -11.33
N LEU A 80 -11.32 -12.58 -12.24
CA LEU A 80 -10.35 -13.68 -12.30
C LEU A 80 -8.93 -13.17 -12.60
N LEU A 81 -8.79 -12.22 -13.53
CA LEU A 81 -7.52 -11.58 -13.85
C LEU A 81 -6.95 -10.81 -12.63
N ALA A 82 -7.82 -10.12 -11.88
CA ALA A 82 -7.41 -9.44 -10.65
C ALA A 82 -6.91 -10.42 -9.58
N LEU A 83 -7.56 -11.58 -9.44
CA LEU A 83 -7.09 -12.64 -8.55
C LEU A 83 -5.74 -13.21 -9.00
N TYR A 84 -5.58 -13.46 -10.30
CA TYR A 84 -4.31 -13.95 -10.85
C TYR A 84 -3.17 -12.97 -10.58
N ARG A 85 -3.39 -11.66 -10.79
CA ARG A 85 -2.42 -10.60 -10.47
C ARG A 85 -1.97 -10.54 -9.00
N LEU A 86 -2.79 -11.04 -8.07
CA LEU A 86 -2.47 -11.05 -6.64
C LEU A 86 -1.62 -12.25 -6.22
N ILE A 87 -1.62 -13.32 -7.02
CA ILE A 87 -0.96 -14.60 -6.69
C ILE A 87 0.27 -14.83 -7.58
N CYS A 88 0.27 -14.28 -8.80
CA CYS A 88 1.31 -14.51 -9.80
C CYS A 88 2.69 -14.01 -9.35
N ASP A 89 3.72 -14.68 -9.85
CA ASP A 89 5.12 -14.28 -9.68
C ASP A 89 5.45 -13.03 -10.51
N ASP A 90 6.59 -12.38 -10.22
CA ASP A 90 7.02 -11.16 -10.91
C ASP A 90 7.12 -11.34 -12.44
N ASP A 91 7.62 -12.49 -12.90
CA ASP A 91 7.77 -12.82 -14.32
C ASP A 91 6.41 -12.98 -15.04
N GLU A 92 5.44 -13.60 -14.36
CA GLU A 92 4.08 -13.76 -14.86
C GLU A 92 3.36 -12.41 -14.92
N ARG A 93 3.53 -11.57 -13.89
CA ARG A 93 2.97 -10.21 -13.83
C ARG A 93 3.45 -9.35 -14.99
N GLN A 94 4.73 -9.45 -15.36
CA GLN A 94 5.31 -8.72 -16.49
C GLN A 94 4.69 -9.15 -17.82
N LYS A 95 4.59 -10.46 -18.08
CA LYS A 95 4.00 -11.00 -19.32
C LYS A 95 2.51 -10.68 -19.46
N LEU A 96 1.81 -10.55 -18.33
CA LEU A 96 0.39 -10.20 -18.29
C LEU A 96 0.11 -8.73 -18.65
N ASN A 97 1.12 -7.86 -18.55
CA ASN A 97 0.95 -6.42 -18.79
C ASN A 97 1.39 -6.06 -20.23
N GLN A 98 0.44 -5.70 -21.09
CA GLN A 98 0.71 -5.37 -22.50
C GLN A 98 1.60 -4.13 -22.71
N GLN A 99 1.69 -3.23 -21.72
CA GLN A 99 2.53 -2.04 -21.76
C GLN A 99 3.73 -2.21 -20.82
N TYR A 100 4.70 -3.03 -21.22
CA TYR A 100 5.99 -3.09 -20.52
C TYR A 100 6.88 -1.94 -21.02
N ILE A 101 6.86 -0.81 -20.30
CA ILE A 101 7.91 0.20 -20.42
C ILE A 101 8.95 -0.16 -19.36
N GLU A 102 10.11 -0.66 -19.77
CA GLU A 102 11.28 -0.72 -18.89
C GLU A 102 11.68 0.72 -18.53
N MET A 103 11.11 1.28 -17.46
CA MET A 103 11.80 2.35 -16.76
C MET A 103 12.96 1.70 -16.02
N ARG A 104 14.06 1.46 -16.75
CA ARG A 104 15.38 1.39 -16.13
C ARG A 104 15.61 2.77 -15.52
N GLN A 105 15.20 2.94 -14.28
CA GLN A 105 15.87 3.92 -13.45
C GLN A 105 17.32 3.47 -13.43
N LYS A 106 18.17 4.14 -14.22
CA LYS A 106 19.59 4.18 -13.93
C LYS A 106 19.62 4.67 -12.50
N HIS A 107 19.86 3.74 -11.57
CA HIS A 107 20.27 4.12 -10.23
C HIS A 107 21.40 5.11 -10.48
N ASP A 108 21.24 6.34 -10.01
CA ASP A 108 22.34 7.29 -9.93
C ASP A 108 23.37 6.64 -9.00
N ARG A 109 24.16 5.69 -9.52
CA ARG A 109 25.51 5.49 -9.05
C ARG A 109 26.14 6.83 -9.35
N GLU A 110 26.56 7.53 -8.31
CA GLU A 110 27.46 8.66 -8.46
C GLU A 110 28.59 8.16 -9.39
N LEU A 111 28.54 8.55 -10.67
CA LEU A 111 29.60 8.20 -11.59
C LEU A 111 30.85 8.82 -10.98
N THR A 112 31.89 8.00 -10.80
CA THR A 112 33.18 8.56 -10.45
C THR A 112 33.57 9.60 -11.51
N PRO A 113 34.33 10.65 -11.18
CA PRO A 113 34.68 11.71 -12.13
C PRO A 113 35.32 11.21 -13.43
N GLU A 114 35.87 10.00 -13.43
CA GLU A 114 36.48 9.34 -14.58
C GLU A 114 35.43 8.74 -15.52
N GLU A 115 34.45 8.02 -14.99
CA GLU A 115 33.36 7.42 -15.78
C GLU A 115 32.47 8.49 -16.43
N ALA A 116 32.27 9.63 -15.75
CA ALA A 116 31.53 10.77 -16.32
C ALA A 116 32.25 11.41 -17.51
N LYS A 117 33.59 11.47 -17.47
CA LYS A 117 34.41 11.96 -18.59
C LYS A 117 34.34 11.00 -19.77
N GLU A 118 34.42 9.70 -19.54
CA GLU A 118 34.30 8.71 -20.62
C GLU A 118 32.93 8.79 -21.30
N PHE A 119 31.85 8.96 -20.54
CA PHE A 119 30.50 9.14 -21.08
C PHE A 119 30.36 10.42 -21.91
N ALA A 120 30.94 11.54 -21.44
CA ALA A 120 30.95 12.80 -22.18
C ALA A 120 31.78 12.71 -23.48
N ILE A 121 32.92 12.01 -23.45
CA ILE A 121 33.75 11.79 -24.65
C ILE A 121 33.03 10.89 -25.66
N ALA A 122 32.32 9.86 -25.19
CA ALA A 122 31.54 8.98 -26.05
C ALA A 122 30.41 9.72 -26.77
N THR A 123 29.66 10.56 -26.05
CA THR A 123 28.57 11.39 -26.62
C THR A 123 29.09 12.44 -27.61
N LEU A 124 30.23 13.07 -27.32
CA LEU A 124 30.86 14.01 -28.27
C LEU A 124 31.37 13.31 -29.55
N LYS A 125 31.86 12.07 -29.45
CA LYS A 125 32.25 11.25 -30.61
C LYS A 125 31.06 10.82 -31.46
N GLU A 126 29.89 10.65 -30.86
CA GLU A 126 28.66 10.34 -31.61
C GLU A 126 28.15 11.57 -32.35
N LEU A 127 28.20 12.75 -31.74
CA LEU A 127 27.80 14.01 -32.38
C LEU A 127 28.71 14.40 -33.54
N THR A 128 30.03 14.24 -33.38
CA THR A 128 30.99 14.51 -34.47
C THR A 128 30.86 13.56 -35.65
N LYS A 129 30.36 12.33 -35.43
CA LYS A 129 30.03 11.40 -36.53
C LYS A 129 28.77 11.80 -37.29
N CYS A 130 27.85 12.53 -36.67
CA CYS A 130 26.67 13.05 -37.38
C CYS A 130 27.04 14.22 -38.29
N ASP A 131 27.99 15.07 -37.88
CA ASP A 131 28.44 16.23 -38.67
C ASP A 131 29.29 15.84 -39.90
N GLU A 132 29.90 14.65 -39.93
CA GLU A 132 30.67 14.14 -41.07
C GLU A 132 29.82 13.43 -42.14
N THR A 133 28.49 13.34 -41.95
CA THR A 133 27.56 12.65 -42.86
C THR A 133 26.59 13.57 -43.61
N GLU A 134 26.86 14.88 -43.66
CA GLU A 134 26.19 15.86 -44.54
C GLU A 134 27.07 16.27 -45.74
#